data_AF-A0A7J8HEW7-F1
#
_entry.id   AF-A0A7J8HEW7-F1
#
_cell.length_a   1.000
_cell.length_b   1.000
_cell.length_c   1.000
_cell.angle_alpha   90.00
_cell.angle_beta   90.00
_cell.angle_gamma   90.00
#
_symmetry.space_group_name_H-M   'P 1'
#
loop_
_entity.id
_entity.type
_entity.pdbx_description
1 polymer ?
#
loop_
_entity_poly.entity_id
_entity_poly.type
_entity_poly.pdbx_seq_one_letter_code
_entity_poly.pdbx_strand_id
1 'polypeptide(L)'
;MVRLPLQWLLLGCMWTAVHPEPPNVCSEKQYLIESQCCNLCPPGHRMVNDCTKITDTECSPCSRGEFLDSWNRETRCHPHRYCDPNQGLLVLSEGTSETDTICICDEGQHCVNEACEMCSPHSPCSAGFGVKKNDICWPHFTRATCWKPLR
;
A
#
# COMPACT_ATOMS: atom_id res chain seq x y z
N MET A 1 -2.88 -72.71 9.58
CA MET A 1 -3.84 -71.96 8.74
C MET A 1 -4.86 -71.33 9.67
N VAL A 2 -4.63 -70.07 10.08
CA VAL A 2 -5.55 -69.30 10.92
C VAL A 2 -6.06 -68.16 10.04
N ARG A 3 -7.38 -68.11 9.83
CA ARG A 3 -8.07 -67.02 9.14
C ARG A 3 -8.52 -65.99 10.15
N LEU A 4 -8.49 -64.73 9.70
CA LEU A 4 -9.07 -63.47 10.21
C LEU A 4 -8.02 -62.44 10.65
N PRO A 5 -8.23 -61.13 10.45
CA PRO A 5 -9.33 -60.45 9.76
C PRO A 5 -8.88 -59.48 8.64
N LEU A 6 -9.85 -59.19 7.78
CA LEU A 6 -9.89 -58.17 6.74
C LEU A 6 -9.81 -56.76 7.38
N GLN A 7 -8.64 -56.35 7.88
CA GLN A 7 -8.49 -54.99 8.41
C GLN A 7 -7.05 -54.53 8.45
N TRP A 8 -6.40 -54.43 7.30
CA TRP A 8 -5.33 -53.44 7.11
C TRP A 8 -5.66 -52.61 5.89
N LEU A 9 -6.31 -51.49 6.21
CA LEU A 9 -6.36 -50.20 5.51
C LEU A 9 -5.21 -50.07 4.51
N LEU A 10 -5.46 -50.59 3.30
CA LEU A 10 -4.57 -50.41 2.18
C LEU A 10 -4.63 -48.95 1.75
N LEU A 11 -3.44 -48.35 1.77
CA LEU A 11 -3.08 -47.06 1.21
C LEU A 11 -3.70 -45.86 1.92
N GLY A 12 -2.88 -45.23 2.75
CA GLY A 12 -3.11 -43.86 3.17
C GLY A 12 -3.33 -42.97 1.93
N CYS A 13 -4.57 -42.53 1.76
CA CYS A 13 -4.98 -41.43 0.89
C CYS A 13 -4.45 -40.09 1.42
N MET A 14 -3.14 -40.01 1.64
CA MET A 14 -2.42 -38.78 1.96
C MET A 14 -1.26 -38.62 0.98
N TRP A 15 -1.46 -39.05 -0.27
CA TRP A 15 -0.87 -38.30 -1.38
C TRP A 15 -1.63 -36.98 -1.39
N THR A 16 -1.02 -35.97 -0.76
CA THR A 16 -1.37 -34.57 -0.96
C THR A 16 -1.79 -34.41 -2.41
N ALA A 17 -3.04 -34.06 -2.65
CA ALA A 17 -3.47 -33.63 -3.96
C ALA A 17 -2.55 -32.47 -4.34
N VAL A 18 -1.51 -32.77 -5.13
CA VAL A 18 -0.83 -31.77 -5.94
C VAL A 18 -1.90 -31.39 -6.95
N HIS A 19 -2.73 -30.42 -6.58
CA HIS A 19 -3.58 -29.75 -7.53
C HIS A 19 -2.62 -29.15 -8.56
N PRO A 20 -2.66 -29.58 -9.83
CA PRO A 20 -1.98 -28.84 -10.88
C PRO A 20 -2.59 -27.44 -10.84
N GLU A 21 -1.76 -26.41 -10.62
CA GLU A 21 -2.20 -25.03 -10.81
C GLU A 21 -2.89 -24.94 -12.18
N PRO A 22 -4.11 -24.39 -12.26
CA PRO A 22 -4.80 -24.33 -13.53
C PRO A 22 -3.93 -23.53 -14.51
N PRO A 23 -3.85 -23.94 -15.80
CA PRO A 23 -2.95 -23.37 -16.81
C PRO A 23 -3.24 -21.91 -17.20
N ASN A 24 -4.09 -21.23 -16.42
CA ASN A 24 -4.70 -19.94 -16.71
C ASN A 24 -4.31 -18.88 -15.65
N VAL A 25 -3.43 -19.21 -14.70
CA VAL A 25 -3.07 -18.31 -13.59
C VAL A 25 -1.69 -17.72 -13.88
N CYS A 26 -1.66 -16.43 -14.14
CA CYS A 26 -0.41 -15.68 -14.26
C CYS A 26 0.21 -15.43 -12.88
N SER A 27 1.52 -15.18 -12.83
CA SER A 27 2.20 -14.83 -11.57
C SER A 27 1.76 -13.46 -11.04
N GLU A 28 2.10 -13.15 -9.78
CA GLU A 28 1.68 -11.90 -9.10
C GLU A 28 2.04 -10.60 -9.84
N LYS A 29 3.10 -10.62 -10.66
CA LYS A 29 3.59 -9.46 -11.44
C LYS A 29 3.17 -9.52 -12.91
N GLN A 30 2.16 -10.33 -13.21
CA GLN A 30 1.67 -10.54 -14.57
C GLN A 30 0.16 -10.38 -14.62
N TYR A 31 -0.34 -10.04 -15.80
CA TYR A 31 -1.76 -9.97 -16.10
C TYR A 31 -2.10 -10.85 -17.30
N LEU A 32 -3.34 -11.32 -17.35
CA LEU A 32 -3.84 -12.15 -18.44
C LEU A 32 -4.47 -11.27 -19.52
N ILE A 33 -3.99 -11.42 -20.76
CA ILE A 33 -4.59 -10.80 -21.95
C ILE A 33 -4.63 -11.83 -23.07
N GLU A 34 -5.80 -12.03 -23.69
CA GLU A 34 -6.02 -13.01 -24.77
C GLU A 34 -5.41 -14.42 -24.52
N SER A 35 -5.53 -14.91 -23.27
CA SER A 35 -4.98 -16.20 -22.80
C SER A 35 -3.44 -16.28 -22.78
N GLN A 36 -2.76 -15.15 -22.77
CA GLN A 36 -1.31 -15.01 -22.57
C GLN A 36 -1.02 -14.22 -21.30
N CYS A 37 0.00 -14.65 -20.56
CA CYS A 37 0.49 -13.91 -19.39
C CYS A 37 1.53 -12.88 -19.80
N CYS A 38 1.31 -11.64 -19.38
CA CYS A 38 2.15 -10.51 -19.72
C CYS A 38 2.61 -9.76 -18.49
N ASN A 39 3.84 -9.24 -18.53
CA ASN A 39 4.44 -8.58 -17.39
C ASN A 39 3.76 -7.23 -17.15
N LEU A 40 3.43 -6.94 -15.89
CA LEU A 40 3.00 -5.61 -15.47
C LEU A 40 4.18 -4.63 -15.57
N CYS A 41 3.87 -3.35 -15.69
CA CYS A 41 4.89 -2.31 -15.57
C CYS A 41 5.34 -2.18 -14.12
N PRO A 42 6.65 -2.01 -13.86
CA PRO A 42 7.15 -1.81 -12.51
C PRO A 42 6.68 -0.45 -11.94
N PRO A 43 6.77 -0.26 -10.61
CA PRO A 43 6.59 1.05 -10.00
C PRO A 43 7.41 2.15 -10.72
N GLY A 44 6.84 3.35 -10.76
CA GLY A 44 7.36 4.49 -11.49
C GLY A 44 7.32 4.40 -13.02
N HIS A 45 6.68 3.38 -13.57
CA HIS A 45 6.45 3.26 -15.01
C HIS A 45 4.98 3.05 -15.32
N ARG A 46 4.51 3.75 -16.35
CA ARG A 46 3.19 3.59 -16.95
C ARG A 46 3.25 2.71 -18.19
N MET A 47 2.14 2.04 -18.49
CA MET A 47 1.97 1.23 -19.68
C MET A 47 1.74 2.11 -20.92
N VAL A 48 2.50 1.84 -21.97
CA VAL A 48 2.37 2.48 -23.28
C VAL A 48 1.57 1.58 -24.22
N ASN A 49 1.95 0.31 -24.31
CA ASN A 49 1.29 -0.71 -25.12
C ASN A 49 1.22 -2.04 -24.36
N ASP A 50 0.14 -2.78 -24.56
CA ASP A 50 0.03 -4.16 -24.12
C ASP A 50 1.09 -5.03 -24.82
N CYS A 51 1.41 -6.15 -24.17
CA CYS A 51 2.22 -7.19 -24.80
C CYS A 51 1.53 -7.77 -26.05
N THR A 52 2.31 -8.45 -26.87
CA THR A 52 1.79 -9.32 -27.94
C THR A 52 2.33 -10.74 -27.76
N LYS A 53 1.99 -11.65 -28.68
CA LYS A 53 2.54 -13.02 -28.70
C LYS A 53 4.07 -13.07 -28.80
N ILE A 54 4.71 -11.98 -29.22
CA ILE A 54 6.15 -11.92 -29.47
C ILE A 54 6.84 -10.74 -28.76
N THR A 55 6.11 -9.76 -28.26
CA THR A 55 6.66 -8.60 -27.55
C THR A 55 6.15 -8.54 -26.12
N ASP A 56 7.02 -8.13 -25.20
CA ASP A 56 6.62 -7.81 -23.83
C ASP A 56 5.79 -6.51 -23.78
N THR A 57 5.15 -6.28 -22.63
CA THR A 57 4.46 -5.03 -22.32
C THR A 57 5.44 -3.86 -22.41
N GLU A 58 5.06 -2.81 -23.13
CA GLU A 58 5.87 -1.61 -23.26
C GLU A 58 5.58 -0.64 -22.11
N CYS A 59 6.61 -0.26 -21.38
CA CYS A 59 6.51 0.62 -20.21
C CYS A 59 7.40 1.86 -20.38
N SER A 60 6.92 3.01 -19.93
CA SER A 60 7.65 4.28 -19.94
C SER A 60 7.70 4.86 -18.53
N PRO A 61 8.79 5.53 -18.13
CA PRO A 61 8.87 6.19 -16.82
C PRO A 61 7.80 7.28 -16.69
N CYS A 62 7.37 7.51 -15.44
CA CYS A 62 6.54 8.64 -15.07
C CYS A 62 7.28 9.97 -15.27
N SER A 63 6.53 11.03 -15.56
CA SER A 63 7.10 12.38 -15.71
C SER A 63 7.46 12.96 -14.35
N ARG A 64 8.23 14.06 -14.36
CA ARG A 64 8.49 14.81 -13.12
C ARG A 64 7.17 15.32 -12.54
N GLY A 65 6.95 15.10 -11.25
CA GLY A 65 5.71 15.47 -10.57
C GLY A 65 4.63 14.39 -10.63
N GLU A 66 4.95 13.18 -11.09
CA GLU A 66 4.04 12.05 -11.15
C GLU A 66 4.66 10.78 -10.56
N PHE A 67 3.83 9.84 -10.11
CA PHE A 67 4.25 8.57 -9.53
C PHE A 67 3.29 7.41 -9.83
N LEU A 68 3.79 6.19 -9.69
CA LEU A 68 3.03 4.94 -9.60
C LEU A 68 3.73 4.02 -8.60
N ASP A 69 3.03 3.56 -7.56
CA ASP A 69 3.62 2.87 -6.41
C ASP A 69 3.64 1.34 -6.51
N SER A 70 3.02 0.80 -7.56
CA SER A 70 2.72 -0.63 -7.67
C SER A 70 2.99 -1.17 -9.06
N TRP A 71 3.07 -2.50 -9.15
CA TRP A 71 3.10 -3.21 -10.42
C TRP A 71 1.75 -3.03 -11.11
N ASN A 72 1.74 -2.36 -12.26
CA ASN A 72 0.53 -1.77 -12.79
C ASN A 72 0.38 -1.96 -14.31
N ARG A 73 -0.81 -1.61 -14.80
CA ARG A 73 -1.17 -1.50 -16.22
C ARG A 73 -1.73 -0.12 -16.56
N GLU A 74 -1.41 0.86 -15.73
CA GLU A 74 -1.97 2.21 -15.86
C GLU A 74 -1.32 2.95 -17.02
N THR A 75 -2.11 3.60 -17.86
CA THR A 75 -1.59 4.34 -19.02
C THR A 75 -1.16 5.77 -18.67
N ARG A 76 -1.41 6.18 -17.43
CA ARG A 76 -1.11 7.50 -16.87
C ARG A 76 -0.58 7.32 -15.46
N CYS A 77 0.34 8.19 -15.06
CA CYS A 77 0.83 8.22 -13.69
C CYS A 77 -0.07 9.13 -12.84
N HIS A 78 -0.04 8.95 -11.52
CA HIS A 78 -0.75 9.81 -10.58
C HIS A 78 0.07 11.07 -10.33
N PRO A 79 -0.54 12.28 -10.31
CA PRO A 79 0.18 13.48 -9.95
C PRO A 79 0.61 13.41 -8.49
N HIS A 80 1.77 13.97 -8.17
CA HIS A 80 2.20 14.14 -6.79
C HIS A 80 1.19 15.01 -6.03
N ARG A 81 0.92 14.61 -4.81
CA ARG A 81 0.14 15.36 -3.86
C ARG A 81 0.76 16.74 -3.63
N TYR A 82 -0.10 17.75 -3.71
CA TYR A 82 0.27 19.12 -3.37
C TYR A 82 0.02 19.41 -1.89
N CYS A 83 1.07 19.82 -1.17
CA CYS A 83 0.96 20.27 0.21
C CYS A 83 0.62 21.77 0.23
N ASP A 84 -0.68 22.11 0.28
CA ASP A 84 -1.12 23.51 0.26
C ASP A 84 -0.76 24.23 1.57
N PRO A 85 0.11 25.27 1.52
CA PRO A 85 0.46 26.03 2.71
C PRO A 85 -0.73 26.74 3.35
N ASN A 86 -1.78 27.07 2.58
CA ASN A 86 -2.99 27.70 3.12
C ASN A 86 -3.82 26.74 3.98
N GLN A 87 -3.60 25.43 3.84
CA GLN A 87 -4.20 24.38 4.67
C GLN A 87 -3.31 24.03 5.88
N GLY A 88 -2.20 24.74 6.07
CA GLY A 88 -1.21 24.48 7.12
C GLY A 88 -0.31 23.27 6.85
N LEU A 89 -0.26 22.80 5.60
CA LEU A 89 0.53 21.65 5.19
C LEU A 89 1.95 22.04 4.79
N LEU A 90 2.90 21.17 5.13
CA LEU A 90 4.32 21.26 4.78
C LEU A 90 4.76 19.95 4.13
N VAL A 91 5.71 20.05 3.20
CA VAL A 91 6.33 18.87 2.58
C VAL A 91 7.30 18.25 3.58
N LEU A 92 7.04 17.01 4.00
CA LEU A 92 7.99 16.21 4.78
C LEU A 92 8.97 15.47 3.87
N SER A 93 8.44 14.85 2.81
CA SER A 93 9.22 14.11 1.82
C SER A 93 8.70 14.44 0.44
N GLU A 94 9.62 14.83 -0.44
CA GLU A 94 9.35 14.97 -1.86
C GLU A 94 8.94 13.62 -2.45
N GLY A 95 8.01 13.66 -3.40
CA GLY A 95 7.62 12.48 -4.18
C GLY A 95 8.73 12.03 -5.13
N THR A 96 8.75 10.73 -5.40
CA THR A 96 9.61 10.11 -6.41
C THR A 96 8.76 9.56 -7.54
N SER A 97 9.35 8.91 -8.54
CA SER A 97 8.55 8.18 -9.54
C SER A 97 7.76 7.03 -8.91
N GLU A 98 8.20 6.48 -7.77
CA GLU A 98 7.58 5.31 -7.12
C GLU A 98 6.74 5.68 -5.90
N THR A 99 6.85 6.91 -5.39
CA THR A 99 6.21 7.32 -4.14
C THR A 99 5.59 8.70 -4.26
N ASP A 100 4.45 8.89 -3.62
CA ASP A 100 3.82 10.20 -3.52
C ASP A 100 4.59 11.15 -2.59
N THR A 101 4.29 12.44 -2.70
CA THR A 101 4.73 13.48 -1.76
C THR A 101 4.01 13.31 -0.43
N ILE A 102 4.77 13.32 0.66
CA ILE A 102 4.23 13.19 2.01
C ILE A 102 4.07 14.58 2.62
N CYS A 103 2.82 14.94 2.95
CA CYS A 103 2.49 16.18 3.64
C CYS A 103 2.31 15.97 5.14
N ILE A 104 2.72 16.97 5.93
CA ILE A 104 2.53 17.01 7.38
C ILE A 104 1.97 18.36 7.82
N CYS A 105 1.41 18.40 9.01
CA CYS A 105 1.09 19.66 9.68
C CYS A 105 2.31 20.25 10.39
N ASP A 106 2.37 21.58 10.43
CA ASP A 106 3.38 22.31 11.18
C ASP A 106 3.26 22.07 12.71
N GLU A 107 4.30 22.44 13.46
CA GLU A 107 4.31 22.30 14.91
C GLU A 107 3.11 23.00 15.56
N GLY A 108 2.49 22.33 16.53
CA GLY A 108 1.30 22.84 17.21
C GLY A 108 -0.01 22.59 16.46
N GLN A 109 0.01 21.91 15.32
CA GLN A 109 -1.17 21.51 14.56
C GLN A 109 -1.27 19.99 14.38
N HIS A 110 -2.44 19.50 13.97
CA HIS A 110 -2.71 18.10 13.64
C HIS A 110 -3.56 17.97 12.39
N CYS A 111 -3.44 16.82 11.73
CA CYS A 111 -4.30 16.44 10.61
C CYS A 111 -5.75 16.31 11.08
N VAL A 112 -6.69 16.96 10.38
CA VAL A 112 -8.12 16.87 10.69
C VAL A 112 -8.69 15.50 10.28
N ASN A 113 -8.19 14.93 9.18
CA ASN A 113 -8.60 13.64 8.63
C ASN A 113 -7.40 12.71 8.42
N GLU A 114 -7.65 11.43 8.17
CA GLU A 114 -6.60 10.43 7.88
C GLU A 114 -5.83 10.76 6.60
N ALA A 115 -6.51 11.37 5.62
CA ALA A 115 -5.88 11.87 4.41
C ALA A 115 -4.97 13.08 4.66
N CYS A 116 -5.00 13.70 5.85
CA CYS A 116 -4.24 14.90 6.21
C CYS A 116 -4.33 16.06 5.20
N GLU A 117 -5.51 16.35 4.66
CA GLU A 117 -5.71 17.40 3.65
C GLU A 117 -5.78 18.81 4.26
N MET A 118 -6.01 18.88 5.56
CA MET A 118 -6.16 20.11 6.33
C MET A 118 -5.55 19.94 7.72
N CYS A 119 -4.88 20.99 8.19
CA CYS A 119 -4.33 21.07 9.54
C CYS A 119 -5.20 21.96 10.43
N SER A 120 -5.30 21.56 11.71
CA SER A 120 -5.98 22.34 12.73
C SER A 120 -5.09 22.51 13.96
N PRO A 121 -5.13 23.66 14.65
CA PRO A 121 -4.38 23.88 15.86
C PRO A 121 -4.72 22.85 16.93
N HIS A 122 -3.72 22.44 17.71
CA HIS A 122 -3.97 21.70 18.94
C HIS A 122 -4.73 22.58 19.94
N SER A 123 -5.73 21.99 20.61
CA SER A 123 -6.41 22.65 21.72
C SER A 123 -5.50 22.69 22.96
N PRO A 124 -5.30 23.84 23.61
CA PRO A 124 -4.61 23.88 24.89
C PRO A 124 -5.41 23.11 25.95
N CYS A 125 -4.71 22.49 26.89
CA CYS A 125 -5.36 21.83 28.01
C CYS A 125 -5.91 22.87 29.01
N SER A 126 -7.07 22.58 29.59
CA SER A 126 -7.65 23.38 30.67
C SER A 126 -6.71 23.43 31.88
N ALA A 127 -6.82 24.50 32.68
CA ALA A 127 -6.02 24.67 33.90
C ALA A 127 -6.12 23.43 34.82
N GLY A 128 -4.97 22.95 35.29
CA GLY A 128 -4.86 21.73 36.11
C GLY A 128 -4.75 20.43 35.32
N PHE A 129 -4.68 20.48 33.99
CA PHE A 129 -4.38 19.34 33.13
C PHE A 129 -3.04 19.57 32.40
N GLY A 130 -2.27 18.50 32.19
CA GLY A 130 -1.05 18.50 31.38
C GLY A 130 -1.25 17.74 30.07
N VAL A 131 -0.38 17.99 29.09
CA VAL A 131 -0.37 17.25 27.83
C VAL A 131 0.35 15.92 28.04
N LYS A 132 -0.36 14.81 27.83
CA LYS A 132 0.28 13.49 27.71
C LYS A 132 0.59 13.24 26.24
N LYS A 133 1.88 13.26 25.90
CA LYS A 133 2.37 12.85 24.58
C LYS A 133 2.26 11.33 24.50
N ASN A 134 1.38 10.83 23.65
CA ASN A 134 1.47 9.44 23.22
C ASN A 134 2.42 9.37 22.03
N ASP A 135 3.25 8.33 22.00
CA ASP A 135 4.22 8.13 20.92
C ASP A 135 3.49 7.75 19.63
N ILE A 136 3.61 8.64 18.64
CA ILE A 136 3.65 8.40 17.19
C ILE A 136 2.63 7.37 16.65
N CYS A 137 1.45 7.82 16.21
CA CYS A 137 0.73 7.06 15.18
C CYS A 137 1.41 7.38 13.84
N TRP A 138 2.23 6.45 13.37
CA TRP A 138 2.74 6.51 12.00
C TRP A 138 1.57 6.31 11.01
N PRO A 139 1.44 7.13 9.96
CA PRO A 139 2.23 8.31 9.62
C PRO A 139 1.41 9.58 9.90
N HIS A 140 1.63 10.24 11.04
CA HIS A 140 1.19 11.62 11.36
C HIS A 140 -0.11 11.83 12.15
N PHE A 141 -0.41 10.96 13.13
CA PHE A 141 -1.32 11.32 14.21
C PHE A 141 -0.57 11.42 15.55
N THR A 142 -0.16 12.63 15.93
CA THR A 142 0.17 12.90 17.35
C THR A 142 -1.13 13.14 18.09
N ARG A 143 -1.78 12.08 18.57
CA ARG A 143 -2.94 12.23 19.44
C ARG A 143 -2.46 12.58 20.85
N ALA A 144 -2.29 13.87 21.11
CA ALA A 144 -2.04 14.38 22.44
C ALA A 144 -3.35 14.40 23.24
N THR A 145 -3.35 13.86 24.46
CA THR A 145 -4.53 13.91 25.34
C THR A 145 -4.25 14.75 26.58
N CYS A 146 -5.22 15.56 26.98
CA CYS A 146 -5.13 16.31 28.22
C CYS A 146 -5.44 15.39 29.39
N TRP A 147 -4.55 15.35 30.38
CA TRP A 147 -4.73 14.51 31.56
C TRP A 147 -4.48 15.29 32.85
N LYS A 148 -5.29 14.99 33.87
CA LYS A 148 -5.16 15.59 35.20
C LYS A 148 -4.10 14.80 35.97
N PRO A 149 -2.98 15.39 36.39
CA PRO A 149 -2.02 14.70 37.22
C PRO A 149 -2.69 14.36 38.57
N LEU A 150 -2.69 13.08 38.92
CA LEU A 150 -3.06 12.64 40.27
C LEU A 150 -1.99 13.13 41.23
N ARG A 151 -2.40 13.82 42.31
CA ARG A 151 -1.52 14.21 43.42
C ARG A 151 -1.00 12.99 44.16
#